data_AF-A0A5U0TFX0-F1
#
_entry.id   AF-A0A5U0TFX0-F1
#
_cell.length_a   1.000
_cell.length_b   1.000
_cell.length_c   1.000
_cell.angle_alpha   90.00
_cell.angle_beta   90.00
_cell.angle_gamma   90.00
#
_symmetry.space_group_name_H-M   'P 1'
#
loop_
_entity.id
_entity.type
_entity.pdbx_description
1 polymer ?
#
loop_
_entity_poly.entity_id
_entity_poly.type
_entity_poly.pdbx_seq_one_letter_code
_entity_poly.pdbx_strand_id
1 'polypeptide(L)'
;MNIDKQALRESYSPKPVPKCHICGEEMTIQRISASRITYGCTGATYDDKGCHYAEGRSIADDHYEQSRVTVVDVSGPDVLALLDENLQLQREKDAIEAVALALRDDMRQAREQLEAAERRMAEQSAIVAAAEKLVRCKGRYHSELNYRALATLFGVITPDLPPLEHENVHYAEAAEVEISALRQRIAELEKGHQEAAKQINSWRSLAKQNIAERGKDISELEAARQRIAELEAREVTLPAEKFCPSEYAGSQYWEETEVWNKAISACAVAVGAAGIKVKGE
;
A
#
# COMPACT_ATOMS: atom_id res chain seq x y z
N MET A 1 -19.51 18.81 -16.08
CA MET A 1 -20.10 19.48 -14.89
C MET A 1 -19.12 19.25 -13.75
N ASN A 2 -18.46 20.29 -13.24
CA ASN A 2 -17.51 20.14 -12.13
C ASN A 2 -18.32 20.25 -10.84
N ILE A 3 -18.48 19.13 -10.14
CA ILE A 3 -19.26 19.08 -8.91
C ILE A 3 -18.33 19.52 -7.77
N ASP A 4 -18.70 20.58 -7.07
CA ASP A 4 -17.97 21.02 -5.88
C ASP A 4 -18.26 20.06 -4.72
N LYS A 5 -17.34 19.12 -4.52
CA LYS A 5 -17.42 18.10 -3.47
C LYS A 5 -17.34 18.71 -2.07
N GLN A 6 -16.69 19.87 -1.92
CA GLN A 6 -16.57 20.56 -0.63
C GLN A 6 -17.90 21.21 -0.25
N ALA A 7 -18.54 21.92 -1.19
CA ALA A 7 -19.87 22.49 -0.99
C ALA A 7 -20.92 21.40 -0.68
N LEU A 8 -20.81 20.23 -1.34
CA LEU A 8 -21.63 19.06 -1.02
C LEU A 8 -21.39 18.57 0.41
N ARG A 9 -20.13 18.40 0.82
CA ARG A 9 -19.77 17.94 2.17
C ARG A 9 -20.31 18.89 3.24
N GLU A 10 -20.23 20.20 3.01
CA GLU A 10 -20.80 21.22 3.89
C GLU A 10 -22.33 21.15 3.96
N SER A 11 -23.01 20.92 2.82
CA SER A 11 -24.47 20.86 2.77
C SER A 11 -25.08 19.67 3.52
N TYR A 12 -24.37 18.55 3.58
CA TYR A 12 -24.79 17.32 4.28
C TYR A 12 -24.17 17.18 5.68
N SER A 13 -23.37 18.15 6.13
CA SER A 13 -22.82 18.17 7.48
C SER A 13 -23.87 18.55 8.52
N PRO A 14 -23.73 18.08 9.77
CA PRO A 14 -24.60 18.50 10.87
C PRO A 14 -24.70 20.02 10.98
N LYS A 15 -25.94 20.53 10.99
CA LYS A 15 -26.17 21.98 11.14
C LYS A 15 -25.94 22.40 12.60
N PRO A 16 -25.26 23.54 12.84
CA PRO A 16 -25.07 24.06 14.18
C PRO A 16 -26.41 24.48 14.79
N VAL A 17 -26.48 24.42 16.12
CA VAL A 17 -27.66 24.86 16.88
C VAL A 17 -27.88 26.36 16.64
N PRO A 18 -29.09 26.79 16.25
CA PRO A 18 -29.37 28.20 16.01
C PRO A 18 -29.33 29.00 17.32
N LYS A 19 -28.91 30.26 17.20
CA LYS A 19 -28.93 31.22 18.30
C LYS A 19 -30.26 31.97 18.33
N CYS A 20 -30.71 32.33 19.53
CA CYS A 20 -31.91 33.14 19.71
C CYS A 20 -31.70 34.53 19.11
N HIS A 21 -32.63 34.98 18.25
CA HIS A 21 -32.54 36.31 17.65
C HIS A 21 -32.91 37.45 18.62
N ILE A 22 -33.45 37.12 19.79
CA ILE A 22 -33.85 38.10 20.82
C ILE A 22 -32.71 38.34 21.82
N CYS A 23 -32.04 37.29 22.31
CA CYS A 23 -30.97 37.41 23.32
C CYS A 23 -29.60 36.88 22.89
N GLY A 24 -29.48 36.19 21.75
CA GLY A 24 -28.20 35.66 21.25
C GLY A 24 -27.76 34.32 21.84
N GLU A 25 -28.44 33.80 22.87
CA GLU A 25 -28.13 32.52 23.52
C GLU A 25 -28.43 31.31 22.62
N GLU A 26 -27.70 30.22 22.81
CA GLU A 26 -27.97 28.96 22.10
C GLU A 26 -29.35 28.42 22.46
N MET A 27 -30.09 28.01 21.43
CA MET A 27 -31.45 27.52 21.60
C MET A 27 -31.47 26.03 21.89
N THR A 28 -32.50 25.55 22.59
CA THR A 28 -32.66 24.13 22.90
C THR A 28 -33.73 23.49 22.00
N ILE A 29 -33.58 22.20 21.72
CA ILE A 29 -34.53 21.44 20.92
C ILE A 29 -35.84 21.28 21.69
N GLN A 30 -36.93 21.73 21.10
CA GLN A 30 -38.29 21.66 21.68
C GLN A 30 -39.09 20.50 21.09
N ARG A 31 -38.89 20.23 19.80
CA ARG A 31 -39.60 19.18 19.09
C ARG A 31 -38.78 18.70 17.89
N ILE A 32 -38.72 17.39 17.71
CA ILE A 32 -38.20 16.76 16.50
C ILE A 32 -39.35 16.05 15.81
N SER A 33 -39.55 16.32 14.52
CA SER A 33 -40.52 15.63 13.68
C SER A 33 -39.87 15.31 12.34
N ALA A 34 -39.39 14.07 12.20
CA ALA A 34 -38.57 13.62 11.07
C ALA A 34 -37.41 14.60 10.81
N SER A 35 -37.34 15.22 9.63
CA SER A 35 -36.31 16.20 9.27
C SER A 35 -36.55 17.62 9.80
N ARG A 36 -37.65 17.89 10.52
CA ARG A 36 -37.94 19.23 11.05
C ARG A 36 -37.63 19.28 12.54
N ILE A 37 -36.62 20.06 12.89
CA ILE A 37 -36.22 20.32 14.27
C ILE A 37 -36.69 21.71 14.65
N THR A 38 -37.49 21.81 15.70
CA THR A 38 -37.93 23.09 16.26
C THR A 38 -37.06 23.43 17.45
N TYR A 39 -36.40 24.59 17.38
CA TYR A 39 -35.62 25.16 18.45
C TYR A 39 -36.42 26.27 19.13
N GLY A 40 -36.22 26.45 20.43
CA GLY A 40 -36.81 27.52 21.23
C GLY A 40 -35.81 28.01 22.29
N CYS A 41 -35.87 29.29 22.63
CA CYS A 41 -35.11 29.83 23.75
C CYS A 41 -35.96 29.70 25.02
N THR A 42 -35.70 28.67 25.82
CA THR A 42 -36.41 28.45 27.10
C THR A 42 -35.90 29.35 28.22
N GLY A 43 -34.67 29.88 28.10
CA GLY A 43 -34.02 30.64 29.18
C GLY A 43 -33.78 29.78 30.43
N ALA A 44 -33.83 28.45 30.27
CA ALA A 44 -33.62 27.47 31.31
C ALA A 44 -32.14 27.07 31.36
N THR A 45 -31.57 27.12 32.55
CA THR A 45 -30.25 26.59 32.87
C THR A 45 -30.41 25.38 33.78
N TYR A 46 -29.53 24.39 33.59
CA TYR A 46 -29.54 23.13 34.33
C TYR A 46 -28.28 23.06 35.19
N ASP A 47 -28.46 22.95 36.50
CA ASP A 47 -27.39 22.69 37.46
C ASP A 47 -27.76 21.49 38.35
N ASP A 48 -26.89 21.18 39.32
CA ASP A 48 -27.07 20.08 40.27
C ASP A 48 -28.33 20.24 41.17
N LYS A 49 -28.95 21.43 41.17
CA LYS A 49 -30.18 21.75 41.93
C LYS A 49 -31.44 21.70 41.05
N GLY A 50 -31.30 21.45 39.75
CA GLY A 50 -32.40 21.28 38.80
C GLY A 50 -32.53 22.42 37.79
N CYS A 51 -33.69 22.48 37.14
CA CYS A 51 -33.99 23.49 36.12
C CYS A 51 -34.37 24.83 36.77
N HIS A 52 -33.65 25.89 36.41
CA HIS A 52 -33.95 27.25 36.83
C HIS A 52 -34.01 28.18 35.62
N TYR A 53 -34.94 29.13 35.65
CA TYR A 53 -35.13 30.11 34.58
C TYR A 53 -34.45 31.42 34.96
N ALA A 54 -33.92 32.13 33.96
CA ALA A 54 -33.45 33.50 34.17
C ALA A 54 -34.59 34.41 34.69
N GLU A 55 -34.22 35.49 35.38
CA GLU A 55 -35.18 36.38 36.04
C GLU A 55 -36.21 36.93 35.03
N GLY A 56 -37.50 36.77 35.35
CA GLY A 56 -38.61 37.15 34.46
C GLY A 56 -38.93 36.16 33.33
N ARG A 57 -38.30 34.98 33.29
CA ARG A 57 -38.53 33.93 32.28
C ARG A 57 -39.36 32.76 32.81
N SER A 58 -40.09 32.08 31.93
CA SER A 58 -40.83 30.85 32.26
C SER A 58 -40.99 29.91 31.05
N ILE A 59 -41.50 28.69 31.27
CA ILE A 59 -41.57 27.60 30.27
C ILE A 59 -42.41 27.92 29.02
N ALA A 60 -43.17 29.02 29.05
CA ALA A 60 -44.02 29.50 27.94
C ALA A 60 -44.19 31.02 27.99
N ASP A 61 -43.10 31.75 28.23
CA ASP A 61 -43.12 33.22 28.16
C ASP A 61 -43.16 33.73 26.70
N ASP A 62 -43.44 35.03 26.53
CA ASP A 62 -43.46 35.67 25.21
C ASP A 62 -42.13 35.51 24.47
N HIS A 63 -41.01 35.46 25.20
CA HIS A 63 -39.69 35.22 24.64
C HIS A 63 -39.60 33.82 24.02
N TYR A 64 -40.06 32.80 24.75
CA TYR A 64 -40.11 31.43 24.29
C TYR A 64 -40.97 31.33 23.03
N GLU A 65 -42.16 31.91 23.02
CA GLU A 65 -43.07 31.86 21.87
C GLU A 65 -42.47 32.57 20.64
N GLN A 66 -41.95 33.79 20.83
CA GLN A 66 -41.37 34.61 19.75
C GLN A 66 -40.03 34.07 19.25
N SER A 67 -39.26 33.38 20.09
CA SER A 67 -37.93 32.87 19.71
C SER A 67 -37.97 31.64 18.80
N ARG A 68 -39.09 30.93 18.69
CA ARG A 68 -39.15 29.61 18.04
C ARG A 68 -38.80 29.65 16.55
N VAL A 69 -37.91 28.75 16.14
CA VAL A 69 -37.54 28.54 14.74
C VAL A 69 -37.59 27.06 14.40
N THR A 70 -38.05 26.73 13.20
CA THR A 70 -38.00 25.36 12.67
C THR A 70 -36.94 25.27 11.58
N VAL A 71 -35.93 24.44 11.82
CA VAL A 71 -34.87 24.14 10.86
C VAL A 71 -35.14 22.78 10.23
N VAL A 72 -34.96 22.68 8.91
CA VAL A 72 -34.96 21.40 8.21
C VAL A 72 -33.55 20.82 8.27
N ASP A 73 -33.39 19.71 8.97
CA ASP A 73 -32.19 18.90 8.97
C ASP A 73 -32.10 18.11 7.65
N VAL A 74 -31.01 18.34 6.92
CA VAL A 74 -30.68 17.65 5.67
C VAL A 74 -29.35 16.91 5.80
N SER A 75 -28.86 16.77 7.04
CA SER A 75 -27.59 16.09 7.32
C SER A 75 -27.71 14.63 6.90
N GLY A 76 -26.68 14.14 6.21
CA GLY A 76 -26.69 12.82 5.58
C GLY A 76 -25.38 12.09 5.85
N PRO A 77 -25.24 11.37 6.98
CA PRO A 77 -23.99 10.68 7.31
C PRO A 77 -23.57 9.68 6.23
N ASP A 78 -24.55 8.98 5.63
CA ASP A 78 -24.29 8.05 4.52
C ASP A 78 -23.76 8.76 3.26
N VAL A 79 -24.23 9.98 2.99
CA VAL A 79 -23.76 10.79 1.86
C VAL A 79 -22.32 11.26 2.10
N LEU A 80 -21.99 11.64 3.33
CA LEU A 80 -20.61 12.00 3.71
C LEU A 80 -19.67 10.79 3.60
N ALA A 81 -20.12 9.61 4.07
CA ALA A 81 -19.36 8.37 3.94
C ALA A 81 -19.08 8.03 2.47
N LEU A 82 -20.10 8.15 1.59
CA LEU A 82 -19.94 7.94 0.15
C LEU A 82 -19.00 8.97 -0.50
N LEU A 83 -19.00 10.23 -0.04
CA LEU A 83 -18.07 11.25 -0.52
C LEU A 83 -16.62 10.92 -0.13
N ASP A 84 -16.41 10.46 1.10
CA ASP A 84 -15.09 10.05 1.59
C ASP A 84 -14.59 8.80 0.86
N GLU A 85 -15.46 7.80 0.62
CA GLU A 85 -15.16 6.63 -0.22
C GLU A 85 -14.81 7.04 -1.65
N ASN A 86 -15.57 7.95 -2.26
CA ASN A 86 -15.29 8.42 -3.61
C ASN A 86 -13.94 9.16 -3.70
N LEU A 87 -13.59 9.94 -2.68
CA LEU A 87 -12.29 10.60 -2.60
C LEU A 87 -11.15 9.58 -2.48
N GLN A 88 -11.35 8.52 -1.69
CA GLN A 88 -10.40 7.44 -1.55
C GLN A 88 -10.20 6.68 -2.86
N LEU A 89 -11.30 6.28 -3.52
CA LEU A 89 -11.27 5.62 -4.83
C LEU A 89 -10.57 6.48 -5.89
N GLN A 90 -10.75 7.80 -5.83
CA GLN A 90 -10.09 8.70 -6.77
C GLN A 90 -8.58 8.75 -6.56
N ARG A 91 -8.11 8.76 -5.30
CA ARG A 91 -6.67 8.65 -4.97
C ARG A 91 -6.07 7.32 -5.41
N GLU A 92 -6.80 6.22 -5.20
CA GLU A 92 -6.36 4.89 -5.63
C GLU A 92 -6.28 4.79 -7.15
N LYS A 93 -7.26 5.34 -7.86
CA LYS A 93 -7.23 5.44 -9.32
C LYS A 93 -6.00 6.22 -9.79
N ASP A 94 -5.74 7.39 -9.23
CA ASP A 94 -4.60 8.23 -9.62
C ASP A 94 -3.26 7.52 -9.33
N ALA A 95 -3.17 6.77 -8.22
CA ALA A 95 -2.00 5.94 -7.91
C ALA A 95 -1.80 4.79 -8.90
N ILE A 96 -2.88 4.08 -9.27
CA ILE A 96 -2.83 3.02 -10.28
C ILE A 96 -2.42 3.58 -11.63
N GLU A 97 -2.96 4.74 -12.01
CA GLU A 97 -2.62 5.41 -13.27
C GLU A 97 -1.14 5.82 -13.32
N ALA A 98 -0.60 6.34 -12.21
CA ALA A 98 0.82 6.64 -12.08
C ALA A 98 1.71 5.39 -12.22
N VAL A 99 1.34 4.28 -11.58
CA VAL A 99 2.07 3.00 -11.70
C VAL A 99 2.00 2.46 -13.13
N ALA A 100 0.84 2.56 -13.80
CA ALA A 100 0.67 2.12 -15.18
C ALA A 100 1.53 2.94 -16.16
N LEU A 101 1.71 4.24 -15.91
CA LEU A 101 2.61 5.10 -16.68
C LEU A 101 4.07 4.70 -16.47
N ALA A 102 4.51 4.52 -15.23
CA ALA A 102 5.87 4.08 -14.93
C ALA A 102 6.20 2.73 -15.59
N LEU A 103 5.28 1.75 -15.49
CA LEU A 103 5.45 0.44 -16.14
C LEU A 103 5.56 0.57 -17.66
N ARG A 104 4.80 1.48 -18.28
CA ARG A 104 4.86 1.72 -19.73
C ARG A 104 6.22 2.26 -20.16
N ASP A 105 6.81 3.14 -19.35
CA ASP A 105 8.11 3.73 -19.63
C ASP A 105 9.24 2.71 -19.40
N ASP A 106 9.18 1.92 -18.33
CA ASP A 106 10.11 0.81 -18.08
C ASP A 106 10.09 -0.21 -19.25
N MET A 107 8.90 -0.56 -19.74
CA MET A 107 8.75 -1.46 -20.89
C MET A 107 9.31 -0.87 -22.18
N ARG A 108 9.24 0.46 -22.36
CA ARG A 108 9.86 1.14 -23.50
C ARG A 108 11.38 1.09 -23.40
N GLN A 109 11.93 1.43 -22.24
CA GLN A 109 13.37 1.41 -21.99
C GLN A 109 13.94 -0.02 -22.16
N ALA A 110 13.22 -1.04 -21.69
CA ALA A 110 13.62 -2.43 -21.86
C ALA A 110 13.70 -2.83 -23.35
N ARG A 111 12.77 -2.35 -24.19
CA ARG A 111 12.82 -2.58 -25.65
C ARG A 111 14.00 -1.90 -26.31
N GLU A 112 14.29 -0.65 -25.95
CA GLU A 112 15.45 0.07 -26.47
C GLU A 112 16.77 -0.62 -26.08
N GLN A 113 16.87 -1.11 -24.84
CA GLN A 113 18.02 -1.89 -24.38
C GLN A 113 18.15 -3.22 -25.15
N LEU A 114 17.03 -3.89 -25.43
CA LEU A 114 17.02 -5.12 -26.21
C LEU A 114 17.51 -4.87 -27.65
N GLU A 115 17.00 -3.85 -28.33
CA GLU A 115 17.45 -3.47 -29.67
C GLU A 115 18.95 -3.12 -29.69
N ALA A 116 19.44 -2.40 -28.67
CA ALA A 116 20.86 -2.08 -28.54
C ALA A 116 21.72 -3.35 -28.33
N ALA A 117 21.24 -4.30 -27.52
CA ALA A 117 21.92 -5.57 -27.31
C ALA A 117 21.94 -6.42 -28.59
N GLU A 118 20.84 -6.49 -29.32
CA GLU A 118 20.76 -7.19 -30.61
C GLU A 118 21.74 -6.61 -31.64
N ARG A 119 21.86 -5.28 -31.73
CA ARG A 119 22.87 -4.63 -32.58
C ARG A 119 24.28 -5.02 -32.21
N ARG A 120 24.63 -5.01 -30.91
CA ARG A 120 25.96 -5.42 -30.43
C ARG A 120 26.26 -6.89 -30.76
N MET A 121 25.28 -7.78 -30.60
CA MET A 121 25.44 -9.19 -30.95
C MET A 121 25.66 -9.37 -32.46
N ALA A 122 24.95 -8.63 -33.30
CA ALA A 122 25.14 -8.66 -34.75
C ALA A 122 26.55 -8.18 -35.16
N GLU A 123 27.03 -7.09 -34.57
CA GLU A 123 28.39 -6.59 -34.78
C GLU A 123 29.45 -7.63 -34.36
N GLN A 124 29.30 -8.21 -33.17
CA GLN A 124 30.21 -9.26 -32.69
C GLN A 124 30.19 -10.50 -33.60
N SER A 125 29.01 -10.92 -34.05
CA SER A 125 28.87 -12.05 -34.99
C SER A 125 29.59 -11.79 -36.32
N ALA A 126 29.49 -10.56 -36.86
CA ALA A 126 30.20 -10.16 -38.07
C ALA A 126 31.72 -10.19 -37.88
N ILE A 127 32.23 -9.71 -36.73
CA ILE A 127 33.66 -9.74 -36.40
C ILE A 127 34.16 -11.19 -36.31
N VAL A 128 33.43 -12.07 -35.63
CA VAL A 128 33.79 -13.50 -35.53
C VAL A 128 33.84 -14.13 -36.91
N ALA A 129 32.84 -13.90 -37.76
CA ALA A 129 32.82 -14.44 -39.12
C ALA A 129 34.00 -13.91 -39.98
N ALA A 130 34.39 -12.64 -39.81
CA ALA A 130 35.56 -12.07 -40.48
C ALA A 130 36.87 -12.73 -39.98
N ALA A 131 37.01 -12.90 -38.66
CA ALA A 131 38.16 -13.57 -38.05
C ALA A 131 38.29 -15.02 -38.52
N GLU A 132 37.18 -15.77 -38.60
CA GLU A 132 37.17 -17.14 -39.12
C GLU A 132 37.65 -17.21 -40.58
N LYS A 133 37.20 -16.28 -41.43
CA LYS A 133 37.67 -16.20 -42.83
C LYS A 133 39.17 -15.93 -42.90
N LEU A 134 39.68 -14.99 -42.10
CA LEU A 134 41.12 -14.67 -42.05
C LEU A 134 41.97 -15.87 -41.63
N VAL A 135 41.55 -16.59 -40.58
CA VAL A 135 42.24 -17.81 -40.12
C VAL A 135 42.21 -18.90 -41.19
N ARG A 136 41.08 -19.12 -41.87
CA ARG A 136 40.97 -20.07 -42.98
C ARG A 136 41.88 -19.70 -44.16
N CYS A 137 41.98 -18.42 -44.51
CA CYS A 137 42.86 -17.93 -45.57
C CYS A 137 44.34 -18.13 -45.21
N LYS A 138 44.75 -17.84 -43.96
CA LYS A 138 46.12 -18.17 -43.49
C LYS A 138 46.39 -19.67 -43.58
N GLY A 139 45.45 -20.53 -43.20
CA GLY A 139 45.59 -21.99 -43.33
C GLY A 139 45.80 -22.44 -44.79
N ARG A 140 45.02 -21.87 -45.72
CA ARG A 140 45.15 -22.12 -47.17
C ARG A 140 46.52 -21.67 -47.71
N TYR A 141 46.96 -20.46 -47.35
CA TYR A 141 48.26 -19.90 -47.76
C TYR A 141 49.43 -20.80 -47.35
N HIS A 142 49.48 -21.24 -46.08
CA HIS A 142 50.56 -22.12 -45.60
C HIS A 142 50.49 -23.51 -46.22
N SER A 143 49.29 -24.05 -46.46
CA SER A 143 49.15 -25.32 -47.17
C SER A 143 49.67 -25.24 -48.61
N GLU A 144 49.39 -24.15 -49.33
CA GLU A 144 49.89 -23.93 -50.69
C GLU A 144 51.42 -23.76 -50.72
N LEU A 145 51.98 -23.04 -49.75
CA LEU A 145 53.43 -22.87 -49.59
C LEU A 145 54.12 -24.22 -49.31
N ASN A 146 53.53 -25.04 -48.44
CA ASN A 146 54.01 -26.40 -48.16
C ASN A 146 53.93 -27.30 -49.40
N TYR A 147 52.85 -27.23 -50.19
CA TYR A 147 52.72 -28.00 -51.44
C TYR A 147 53.78 -27.59 -52.48
N ARG A 148 54.06 -26.30 -52.65
CA ARG A 148 55.13 -25.81 -53.55
C ARG A 148 56.51 -26.27 -53.09
N ALA A 149 56.79 -26.20 -51.78
CA ALA A 149 58.03 -26.68 -51.19
C ALA A 149 58.23 -28.19 -51.40
N LEU A 150 57.18 -28.99 -51.17
CA LEU A 150 57.20 -30.43 -51.43
C LEU A 150 57.36 -30.75 -52.92
N ALA A 151 56.64 -30.07 -53.82
CA ALA A 151 56.77 -30.27 -55.26
C ALA A 151 58.19 -29.98 -55.76
N THR A 152 58.83 -28.94 -55.22
CA THR A 152 60.24 -28.62 -55.49
C THR A 152 61.16 -29.73 -54.99
N LEU A 153 60.95 -30.20 -53.76
CA LEU A 153 61.78 -31.19 -53.11
C LEU A 153 61.70 -32.58 -53.79
N PHE A 154 60.54 -32.93 -54.34
CA PHE A 154 60.30 -34.19 -55.05
C PHE A 154 60.35 -34.07 -56.59
N GLY A 155 60.69 -32.89 -57.13
CA GLY A 155 60.84 -32.67 -58.57
C GLY A 155 59.55 -32.83 -59.39
N VAL A 156 58.38 -32.68 -58.76
CA VAL A 156 57.08 -32.82 -59.40
C VAL A 156 56.66 -31.47 -60.01
N ILE A 157 56.29 -31.45 -61.29
CA ILE A 157 55.82 -30.24 -61.97
C ILE A 157 54.48 -29.83 -61.36
N THR A 158 54.44 -28.65 -60.75
CA THR A 158 53.20 -28.04 -60.25
C THR A 158 52.49 -27.27 -61.38
N PRO A 159 51.14 -27.24 -61.42
CA PRO A 159 50.42 -26.34 -62.31
C PRO A 159 50.87 -24.89 -62.06
N ASP A 160 50.95 -24.07 -63.12
CA ASP A 160 51.44 -22.71 -63.05
C ASP A 160 50.48 -21.83 -62.22
N LEU A 161 50.75 -21.72 -60.91
CA LEU A 161 50.01 -20.86 -60.01
C LEU A 161 50.69 -19.49 -59.92
N PRO A 162 49.91 -18.38 -59.94
CA PRO A 162 50.45 -17.02 -59.89
C PRO A 162 51.34 -16.76 -58.65
N PRO A 163 52.25 -15.78 -58.72
CA PRO A 163 53.14 -15.43 -57.61
C PRO A 163 52.36 -14.95 -56.39
N LEU A 164 52.74 -15.43 -55.20
CA LEU A 164 52.19 -14.95 -53.93
C LEU A 164 52.89 -13.63 -53.55
N GLU A 165 52.22 -12.50 -53.77
CA GLU A 165 52.69 -11.19 -53.31
C GLU A 165 52.80 -11.18 -51.76
N HIS A 166 54.02 -11.11 -51.25
CA HIS A 166 54.33 -11.05 -49.82
C HIS A 166 54.15 -9.63 -49.28
N GLU A 167 52.90 -9.18 -49.07
CA GLU A 167 52.65 -7.85 -48.49
C GLU A 167 52.43 -7.87 -46.96
N ASN A 168 52.27 -9.05 -46.34
CA ASN A 168 51.71 -9.15 -44.97
C ASN A 168 52.60 -9.75 -43.88
N VAL A 169 53.92 -9.93 -44.11
CA VAL A 169 54.80 -10.56 -43.10
C VAL A 169 55.15 -9.59 -41.95
N HIS A 170 55.09 -8.27 -42.17
CA HIS A 170 55.43 -7.27 -41.15
C HIS A 170 54.29 -6.90 -40.17
N TYR A 171 53.05 -7.35 -40.41
CA TYR A 171 51.91 -7.12 -39.50
C TYR A 171 51.63 -8.29 -38.55
N ALA A 172 52.29 -9.44 -38.72
CA ALA A 172 51.99 -10.65 -37.96
C ALA A 172 52.41 -10.52 -36.48
N GLU A 173 53.62 -10.03 -36.21
CA GLU A 173 54.16 -9.95 -34.85
C GLU A 173 53.43 -8.88 -34.01
N ALA A 174 53.11 -7.73 -34.60
CA ALA A 174 52.34 -6.68 -33.92
C ALA A 174 50.90 -7.12 -33.61
N ALA A 175 50.23 -7.79 -34.55
CA ALA A 175 48.89 -8.32 -34.34
C ALA A 175 48.86 -9.45 -33.28
N GLU A 176 49.92 -10.26 -33.18
CA GLU A 176 50.02 -11.30 -32.16
C GLU A 176 50.12 -10.72 -30.73
N VAL A 177 50.88 -9.63 -30.56
CA VAL A 177 50.95 -8.91 -29.28
C VAL A 177 49.59 -8.32 -28.91
N GLU A 178 48.91 -7.66 -29.85
CA GLU A 178 47.57 -7.11 -29.61
C GLU A 178 46.53 -8.19 -29.28
N ILE A 179 46.53 -9.31 -30.01
CA ILE A 179 45.65 -10.44 -29.73
C ILE A 179 45.92 -11.02 -28.34
N SER A 180 47.18 -11.09 -27.91
CA SER A 180 47.52 -11.56 -26.56
C SER A 180 47.01 -10.62 -25.46
N ALA A 181 47.13 -9.30 -25.66
CA ALA A 181 46.64 -8.29 -24.74
C ALA A 181 45.10 -8.30 -24.65
N LEU A 182 44.41 -8.42 -25.79
CA LEU A 182 42.96 -8.53 -25.83
C LEU A 182 42.46 -9.82 -25.15
N ARG A 183 43.14 -10.95 -25.35
CA ARG A 183 42.82 -12.20 -24.65
C ARG A 183 42.98 -12.08 -23.14
N GLN A 184 44.05 -11.43 -22.67
CA GLN A 184 44.24 -11.17 -21.25
C GLN A 184 43.11 -10.28 -20.70
N ARG A 185 42.73 -9.23 -21.43
CA ARG A 185 41.63 -8.35 -21.02
C ARG A 185 40.28 -9.07 -20.96
N ILE A 186 40.00 -9.95 -21.91
CA ILE A 186 38.79 -10.79 -21.90
C ILE A 186 38.79 -11.69 -20.66
N ALA A 187 39.90 -12.35 -20.33
CA ALA A 187 39.99 -13.19 -19.15
C ALA A 187 39.77 -12.42 -17.83
N GLU A 188 40.29 -11.18 -17.73
CA GLU A 188 40.03 -10.30 -16.59
C GLU A 188 38.54 -9.93 -16.48
N LEU A 189 37.90 -9.58 -17.60
CA LEU A 189 36.48 -9.25 -17.66
C LEU A 189 35.61 -10.46 -17.30
N GLU A 190 35.92 -11.64 -17.84
CA GLU A 190 35.22 -12.89 -17.52
C GLU A 190 35.30 -13.21 -16.03
N LYS A 191 36.48 -13.04 -15.41
CA LYS A 191 36.65 -13.20 -13.96
C LYS A 191 35.82 -12.19 -13.17
N GLY A 192 35.82 -10.92 -13.61
CA GLY A 192 34.98 -9.87 -13.01
C GLY A 192 33.49 -10.18 -13.09
N HIS A 193 33.02 -10.66 -14.25
CA HIS A 193 31.64 -11.09 -14.45
C HIS A 193 31.26 -12.29 -13.58
N GLN A 194 32.14 -13.28 -13.45
CA GLN A 194 31.91 -14.42 -12.56
C GLN A 194 31.77 -13.98 -11.10
N GLU A 195 32.61 -13.06 -10.65
CA GLU A 195 32.54 -12.56 -9.27
C GLU A 195 31.28 -11.73 -9.03
N ALA A 196 30.91 -10.86 -9.98
CA ALA A 196 29.65 -10.12 -9.94
C ALA A 196 28.44 -11.07 -9.92
N ALA A 197 28.45 -12.16 -10.70
CA ALA A 197 27.38 -13.15 -10.70
C ALA A 197 27.24 -13.86 -9.35
N LYS A 198 28.36 -14.20 -8.68
CA LYS A 198 28.35 -14.76 -7.32
C LYS A 198 27.74 -13.79 -6.31
N GLN A 199 28.15 -12.51 -6.38
CA GLN A 199 27.58 -11.47 -5.52
C GLN A 199 26.07 -11.36 -5.73
N ILE A 200 25.61 -11.23 -6.99
CA ILE A 200 24.18 -11.15 -7.32
C ILE A 200 23.41 -12.36 -6.77
N ASN A 201 23.94 -13.57 -6.91
CA ASN A 201 23.31 -14.78 -6.37
C ASN A 201 23.24 -14.76 -4.84
N SER A 202 24.30 -14.29 -4.17
CA SER A 202 24.33 -14.11 -2.71
C SER A 202 23.26 -13.11 -2.25
N TRP A 203 23.23 -11.91 -2.84
CA TRP A 203 22.23 -10.88 -2.54
C TRP A 203 20.79 -11.37 -2.81
N ARG A 204 20.58 -12.10 -3.91
CA ARG A 204 19.29 -12.70 -4.24
C ARG A 204 18.85 -13.73 -3.21
N SER A 205 19.78 -14.55 -2.71
CA SER A 205 19.50 -15.53 -1.65
C SER A 205 19.11 -14.83 -0.36
N LEU A 206 19.86 -13.81 0.05
CA LEU A 206 19.57 -13.02 1.25
C LEU A 206 18.21 -12.32 1.14
N ALA A 207 17.90 -11.72 -0.01
CA ALA A 207 16.61 -11.08 -0.25
C ALA A 207 15.44 -12.08 -0.14
N LYS A 208 15.58 -13.29 -0.70
CA LYS A 208 14.57 -14.35 -0.55
C LYS A 208 14.38 -14.76 0.91
N GLN A 209 15.47 -14.90 1.66
CA GLN A 209 15.41 -15.22 3.08
C GLN A 209 14.67 -14.12 3.87
N ASN A 210 15.03 -12.86 3.66
CA ASN A 210 14.36 -11.72 4.31
C ASN A 210 12.87 -11.65 3.98
N ILE A 211 12.48 -11.91 2.73
CA ILE A 211 11.06 -11.97 2.34
C ILE A 211 10.35 -13.12 3.04
N ALA A 212 10.98 -14.29 3.12
CA ALA A 212 10.41 -15.46 3.80
C ALA A 212 10.26 -15.23 5.31
N GLU A 213 11.23 -14.60 5.97
CA GLU A 213 11.17 -14.22 7.38
C GLU A 213 10.05 -13.23 7.63
N ARG A 214 9.97 -12.14 6.85
CA ARG A 214 8.86 -11.18 6.96
C ARG A 214 7.49 -11.81 6.70
N GLY A 215 7.41 -12.79 5.80
CA GLY A 215 6.18 -13.54 5.55
C GLY A 215 5.70 -14.34 6.78
N LYS A 216 6.63 -14.87 7.58
CA LYS A 216 6.30 -15.51 8.87
C LYS A 216 5.78 -14.48 9.86
N ASP A 217 6.46 -13.35 10.01
CA ASP A 217 6.05 -12.28 10.93
C ASP A 217 4.63 -11.77 10.59
N ILE A 218 4.31 -11.60 9.30
CA ILE A 218 2.97 -11.22 8.85
C ILE A 218 1.95 -12.28 9.25
N SER A 219 2.26 -13.56 9.04
CA SER A 219 1.36 -14.66 9.41
C SER A 219 1.12 -14.72 10.92
N GLU A 220 2.15 -14.47 11.73
CA GLU A 220 2.03 -14.38 13.19
C GLU A 220 1.18 -13.18 13.63
N LEU A 221 1.35 -12.03 12.97
CA LEU A 221 0.53 -10.85 13.21
C LEU A 221 -0.94 -11.07 12.84
N GLU A 222 -1.21 -11.76 11.75
CA GLU A 222 -2.57 -12.13 11.36
C GLU A 222 -3.21 -13.07 12.40
N ALA A 223 -2.48 -14.09 12.86
CA ALA A 223 -2.95 -14.99 13.91
C ALA A 223 -3.22 -14.24 15.23
N ALA A 224 -2.33 -13.32 15.61
CA ALA A 224 -2.52 -12.49 16.81
C ALA A 224 -3.76 -11.59 16.69
N ARG A 225 -3.97 -10.96 15.52
CA ARG A 225 -5.16 -10.16 15.24
C ARG A 225 -6.45 -10.99 15.32
N GLN A 226 -6.45 -12.19 14.74
CA GLN A 226 -7.57 -13.11 14.85
C GLN A 226 -7.85 -13.48 16.32
N ARG A 227 -6.80 -13.74 17.11
CA ARG A 227 -6.96 -14.06 18.53
C ARG A 227 -7.52 -12.89 19.33
N ILE A 228 -7.08 -11.65 19.05
CA ILE A 228 -7.64 -10.44 19.68
C ILE A 228 -9.12 -10.31 19.32
N ALA A 229 -9.48 -10.42 18.04
CA ALA A 229 -10.87 -10.35 17.60
C ALA A 229 -11.76 -11.43 18.24
N GLU A 230 -11.24 -12.66 18.40
CA GLU A 230 -11.93 -13.73 19.13
C GLU A 230 -12.17 -13.35 20.59
N LEU A 231 -11.16 -12.79 21.27
CA LEU A 231 -11.26 -12.37 22.67
C LEU A 231 -12.23 -11.19 22.84
N GLU A 232 -12.20 -10.21 21.94
CA GLU A 232 -13.12 -9.06 21.93
C GLU A 232 -14.57 -9.45 21.61
N ALA A 233 -14.76 -10.59 20.92
CA ALA A 233 -16.09 -11.16 20.66
C ALA A 233 -16.64 -11.98 21.83
N ARG A 234 -15.81 -12.37 22.82
CA ARG A 234 -16.29 -13.16 23.96
C ARG A 234 -17.12 -12.31 24.91
N GLU A 235 -18.28 -12.85 25.25
CA GLU A 235 -19.19 -12.25 26.22
C GLU A 235 -19.07 -12.96 27.57
N VAL A 236 -19.11 -12.19 28.65
CA VAL A 236 -19.19 -12.73 30.01
C VAL A 236 -20.66 -12.84 30.42
N THR A 237 -21.03 -13.97 31.00
CA THR A 237 -22.37 -14.15 31.58
C THR A 237 -22.31 -13.83 33.06
N LEU A 238 -23.05 -12.81 33.49
CA LEU A 238 -23.20 -12.49 34.91
C LEU A 238 -24.33 -13.33 35.55
N PRO A 239 -24.27 -13.59 36.86
CA PRO A 239 -25.37 -14.20 37.59
C PRO A 239 -26.67 -13.39 37.44
N ALA A 240 -27.82 -14.05 37.35
CA ALA A 240 -29.12 -13.41 37.16
C ALA A 240 -29.67 -12.79 38.45
N GLU A 241 -30.21 -11.57 38.40
CA GLU A 241 -30.80 -10.88 39.54
C GLU A 241 -31.74 -11.77 40.37
N LYS A 242 -31.61 -11.68 41.69
CA LYS A 242 -32.45 -12.42 42.63
C LYS A 242 -33.74 -11.62 42.85
N PHE A 243 -34.86 -12.31 42.72
CA PHE A 243 -36.16 -11.75 43.03
C PHE A 243 -36.50 -12.01 44.51
N CYS A 244 -36.86 -10.95 45.23
CA CYS A 244 -37.43 -11.04 46.57
C CYS A 244 -38.86 -10.45 46.55
N PRO A 245 -39.91 -11.22 46.92
CA PRO A 245 -41.27 -10.71 47.00
C PRO A 245 -41.41 -9.58 48.03
N SER A 246 -42.28 -8.60 47.75
CA SER A 246 -42.50 -7.42 48.61
C SER A 246 -42.96 -7.74 50.04
N GLU A 247 -43.52 -8.93 50.25
CA GLU A 247 -43.93 -9.44 51.57
C GLU A 247 -42.76 -9.62 52.54
N TYR A 248 -41.53 -9.74 52.02
CA TYR A 248 -40.31 -9.87 52.80
C TYR A 248 -39.56 -8.53 52.98
N ALA A 249 -40.15 -7.40 52.59
CA ALA A 249 -39.52 -6.09 52.70
C ALA A 249 -39.07 -5.78 54.15
N GLY A 250 -37.81 -5.39 54.30
CA GLY A 250 -37.18 -5.13 55.61
C GLY A 250 -36.71 -6.38 56.37
N SER A 251 -36.84 -7.58 55.79
CA SER A 251 -36.20 -8.78 56.34
C SER A 251 -34.72 -8.87 55.94
N GLN A 252 -33.95 -9.66 56.68
CA GLN A 252 -32.55 -9.96 56.33
C GLN A 252 -32.42 -10.53 54.91
N TYR A 253 -33.37 -11.35 54.48
CA TYR A 253 -33.40 -11.92 53.12
C TYR A 253 -33.61 -10.85 52.03
N TRP A 254 -34.39 -9.80 52.33
CA TRP A 254 -34.56 -8.64 51.45
C TRP A 254 -33.27 -7.83 51.31
N GLU A 255 -32.61 -7.54 52.44
CA GLU A 255 -31.34 -6.81 52.45
C GLU A 255 -30.24 -7.56 51.71
N GLU A 256 -30.10 -8.87 51.95
CA GLU A 256 -29.13 -9.73 51.25
C GLU A 256 -29.40 -9.77 49.73
N THR A 257 -30.67 -9.77 49.33
CA THR A 257 -31.06 -9.73 47.91
C THR A 257 -30.72 -8.39 47.25
N GLU A 258 -30.99 -7.27 47.92
CA GLU A 258 -30.62 -5.94 47.43
C GLU A 258 -29.10 -5.78 47.27
N VAL A 259 -28.32 -6.20 48.26
CA VAL A 259 -26.85 -6.14 48.21
C VAL A 259 -26.32 -6.98 47.06
N TRP A 260 -26.89 -8.17 46.85
CA TRP A 260 -26.49 -9.06 45.77
C TRP A 260 -26.79 -8.47 44.37
N ASN A 261 -27.99 -7.90 44.17
CA ASN A 261 -28.36 -7.24 42.90
C ASN A 261 -27.51 -5.98 42.65
N LYS A 262 -27.25 -5.17 43.68
CA LYS A 262 -26.33 -4.01 43.59
C LYS A 262 -24.91 -4.44 43.22
N ALA A 263 -24.41 -5.53 43.80
CA ALA A 263 -23.09 -6.06 43.48
C ALA A 263 -23.00 -6.53 42.02
N ILE A 264 -24.05 -7.16 41.48
CA ILE A 264 -24.09 -7.58 40.07
C ILE A 264 -24.14 -6.39 39.13
N SER A 265 -24.96 -5.39 39.43
CA SER A 265 -25.00 -4.15 38.65
C SER A 265 -23.64 -3.45 38.65
N ALA A 266 -22.95 -3.38 39.79
CA ALA A 266 -21.61 -2.80 39.87
C ALA A 266 -20.58 -3.62 39.08
N CYS A 267 -20.67 -4.94 39.10
CA CYS A 267 -19.83 -5.82 38.29
C CYS A 267 -20.09 -5.61 36.78
N ALA A 268 -21.35 -5.47 36.34
CA ALA A 268 -21.68 -5.20 34.94
C ALA A 268 -21.03 -3.89 34.46
N VAL A 269 -21.17 -2.82 35.24
CA VAL A 269 -20.55 -1.52 34.95
C VAL A 269 -19.02 -1.62 34.88
N ALA A 270 -18.40 -2.34 35.83
CA ALA A 270 -16.94 -2.51 35.85
C ALA A 270 -16.42 -3.34 34.65
N VAL A 271 -17.15 -4.38 34.25
CA VAL A 271 -16.83 -5.23 33.08
C VAL A 271 -16.98 -4.44 31.79
N GLY A 272 -18.06 -3.66 31.65
CA GLY A 272 -18.27 -2.76 30.51
C GLY A 272 -17.21 -1.65 30.42
N ALA A 273 -16.82 -1.07 31.55
CA ALA A 273 -15.73 -0.06 31.60
C ALA A 273 -14.37 -0.64 31.19
N ALA A 274 -14.16 -1.95 31.36
CA ALA A 274 -12.98 -2.66 30.89
C ALA A 274 -13.06 -3.05 29.39
N GLY A 275 -14.15 -2.68 28.69
CA GLY A 275 -14.37 -2.98 27.27
C GLY A 275 -14.78 -4.42 26.99
N ILE A 276 -15.22 -5.18 28.02
CA ILE A 276 -15.66 -6.56 27.90
C ILE A 276 -17.18 -6.58 27.76
N LYS A 277 -17.69 -7.34 26.78
CA LYS A 277 -19.14 -7.45 26.55
C LYS A 277 -19.80 -8.36 27.59
N VAL A 278 -20.97 -7.97 28.08
CA VAL A 278 -21.82 -8.82 28.94
C VAL A 278 -22.96 -9.40 28.11
N LYS A 279 -23.20 -10.70 28.28
CA LYS A 279 -24.25 -11.41 27.54
C LYS A 279 -25.64 -10.92 27.96
N GLY A 280 -26.39 -10.35 27.03
CA GLY A 280 -27.76 -9.86 27.26
C GLY A 280 -27.88 -8.35 27.53
N GLU A 281 -26.77 -7.61 27.45
CA GLU A 281 -26.78 -6.15 27.24
C GLU A 281 -27.11 -5.78 25.79
#